data_AF-A0AA43FBV1-F1
#
_entry.id   AF-A0AA43FBV1-F1
#
_cell.length_a   1.000
_cell.length_b   1.000
_cell.length_c   1.000
_cell.angle_alpha   90.00
_cell.angle_beta   90.00
_cell.angle_gamma   90.00
#
_symmetry.space_group_name_H-M   'P 1'
#
loop_
_entity.id
_entity.type
_entity.pdbx_description
1 polymer ?
#
loop_
_entity_poly.entity_id
_entity_poly.type
_entity_poly.pdbx_seq_one_letter_code
_entity_poly.pdbx_strand_id
1 'polypeptide(L)'
;MTNNRACSLRSSVALALILFLMLPACTDRNRPTVEDWQPKWRAALAVLPDPSAIGVEPDGALCNETLAALRSIRPELTPTPDRAIDDAVQEWFQIAEDAFFECPPRSGPIGSFVDAYDELFRLEAEVNLVLGIDG
;
A
#
# COMPACT_ATOMS: atom_id res chain seq x y z
N MET A 1 -13.85 -22.07 53.43
CA MET A 1 -12.57 -21.67 54.03
C MET A 1 -11.45 -22.38 53.29
N THR A 2 -10.56 -21.56 52.74
CA THR A 2 -9.25 -21.83 52.13
C THR A 2 -8.39 -22.86 52.89
N ASN A 3 -7.75 -23.80 52.18
CA ASN A 3 -6.33 -23.62 51.82
C ASN A 3 -5.73 -24.75 50.98
N ASN A 4 -4.92 -24.30 50.02
CA ASN A 4 -4.06 -25.06 49.14
C ASN A 4 -2.82 -25.59 49.88
N ARG A 5 -2.28 -26.73 49.40
CA ARG A 5 -0.92 -26.92 48.83
C ARG A 5 -0.39 -28.32 49.13
N ALA A 6 -0.15 -29.10 48.08
CA ALA A 6 1.14 -29.77 47.87
C ALA A 6 1.19 -30.32 46.43
N CYS A 7 2.04 -29.69 45.62
CA CYS A 7 2.60 -30.28 44.41
C CYS A 7 3.44 -31.51 44.81
N SER A 8 3.22 -32.64 44.16
CA SER A 8 4.21 -33.71 44.08
C SER A 8 4.10 -34.37 42.70
N LEU A 9 5.01 -33.95 41.82
CA LEU A 9 5.31 -34.50 40.52
C LEU A 9 5.54 -36.02 40.61
N ARG A 10 4.69 -36.82 39.97
CA ARG A 10 5.08 -38.16 39.53
C ARG A 10 4.40 -38.54 38.22
N SER A 11 5.19 -39.22 37.40
CA SER A 11 4.81 -40.07 36.27
C SER A 11 4.61 -39.40 34.92
N SER A 12 5.71 -39.45 34.16
CA SER A 12 5.76 -40.09 32.86
C SER A 12 5.00 -39.42 31.72
N VAL A 13 5.76 -38.61 30.97
CA VAL A 13 5.89 -38.68 29.50
C VAL A 13 4.81 -39.53 28.83
N ALA A 14 3.73 -38.90 28.37
CA ALA A 14 2.85 -39.45 27.36
C ALA A 14 2.21 -38.30 26.57
N LEU A 15 2.69 -38.11 25.33
CA LEU A 15 2.05 -37.44 24.18
C LEU A 15 1.41 -36.05 24.47
N ALA A 16 2.05 -34.90 24.25
CA ALA A 16 2.43 -34.35 22.94
C ALA A 16 1.41 -34.62 21.81
N LEU A 17 0.90 -33.54 21.19
CA LEU A 17 0.06 -33.44 19.97
C LEU A 17 -1.48 -33.42 20.13
N ILE A 18 -2.06 -32.47 20.87
CA ILE A 18 -3.31 -31.80 20.45
C ILE A 18 -3.25 -30.32 20.86
N LEU A 19 -2.27 -29.61 20.34
CA LEU A 19 -2.28 -28.14 20.28
C LEU A 19 -1.84 -27.80 18.84
N PHE A 20 -2.50 -26.83 18.23
CA PHE A 20 -2.41 -26.41 16.81
C PHE A 20 -3.48 -27.02 15.90
N LEU A 21 -4.56 -26.26 15.70
CA LEU A 21 -5.08 -25.85 14.37
C LEU A 21 -6.34 -24.96 14.48
N MET A 22 -6.47 -24.19 15.56
CA MET A 22 -7.36 -23.03 15.60
C MET A 22 -6.51 -21.77 15.49
N LEU A 23 -5.70 -21.68 14.42
CA LEU A 23 -5.37 -20.35 13.91
C LEU A 23 -6.70 -19.82 13.40
N PRO A 24 -7.31 -18.77 13.98
CA PRO A 24 -8.20 -17.98 13.17
C PRO A 24 -7.31 -17.54 12.01
N ALA A 25 -7.49 -18.14 10.84
CA ALA A 25 -7.17 -17.46 9.63
C ALA A 25 -8.00 -16.17 9.73
N CYS A 26 -7.37 -15.08 10.19
CA CYS A 26 -7.89 -13.72 10.06
C CYS A 26 -7.83 -13.43 8.57
N THR A 27 -8.70 -14.15 7.85
CA THR A 27 -8.77 -14.24 6.40
C THR A 27 -9.04 -12.86 5.89
N ASP A 28 -8.39 -12.55 4.78
CA ASP A 28 -8.55 -11.41 3.89
C ASP A 28 -9.99 -11.17 3.36
N ARG A 29 -11.03 -11.48 4.14
CA ARG A 29 -12.46 -11.37 3.79
C ARG A 29 -12.92 -9.97 3.45
N ASN A 30 -12.12 -8.94 3.75
CA ASN A 30 -12.45 -7.55 3.46
C ASN A 30 -11.57 -6.93 2.36
N ARG A 31 -10.69 -7.71 1.71
CA ARG A 31 -9.93 -7.21 0.55
C ARG A 31 -10.78 -7.31 -0.72
N PRO A 32 -10.74 -6.31 -1.61
CA PRO A 32 -11.45 -6.36 -2.87
C PRO A 32 -10.86 -7.43 -3.80
N THR A 33 -11.63 -7.84 -4.80
CA THR A 33 -11.06 -8.60 -5.92
C THR A 33 -10.19 -7.69 -6.79
N VAL A 34 -9.28 -8.27 -7.58
CA VAL A 34 -8.49 -7.49 -8.56
C VAL A 34 -9.43 -6.81 -9.56
N GLU A 35 -10.50 -7.49 -9.99
CA GLU A 35 -11.51 -6.96 -10.92
C GLU A 35 -12.20 -5.70 -10.36
N ASP A 36 -12.54 -5.67 -9.06
CA ASP A 36 -13.16 -4.52 -8.42
C ASP A 36 -12.18 -3.37 -8.13
N TRP A 37 -10.91 -3.69 -7.89
CA TRP A 37 -9.89 -2.72 -7.48
C TRP A 37 -9.16 -2.07 -8.67
N GLN A 38 -8.83 -2.84 -9.71
CA GLN A 38 -8.04 -2.39 -10.85
C GLN A 38 -8.63 -1.15 -11.57
N PRO A 39 -9.95 -0.99 -11.77
CA PRO A 39 -10.50 0.22 -12.37
C PRO A 39 -10.19 1.49 -11.55
N LYS A 40 -10.20 1.39 -10.22
CA LYS A 40 -9.85 2.50 -9.32
C LYS A 40 -8.36 2.79 -9.36
N TRP A 41 -7.53 1.75 -9.46
CA TRP A 41 -6.09 1.92 -9.61
C TRP A 41 -5.76 2.67 -10.90
N ARG A 42 -6.33 2.26 -12.03
CA ARG A 42 -6.20 3.00 -13.30
C ARG A 42 -6.70 4.45 -13.22
N ALA A 43 -7.78 4.69 -12.49
CA ALA A 43 -8.27 6.04 -12.26
C ALA A 43 -7.27 6.88 -11.45
N ALA A 44 -6.58 6.30 -10.46
CA ALA A 44 -5.53 6.98 -9.70
C ALA A 44 -4.30 7.27 -10.57
N LEU A 45 -3.87 6.34 -11.41
CA LEU A 45 -2.78 6.59 -12.36
C LEU A 45 -3.12 7.75 -13.32
N ALA A 46 -4.35 7.81 -13.79
CA ALA A 46 -4.83 8.86 -14.68
C ALA A 46 -4.98 10.25 -14.01
N VAL A 47 -4.86 10.34 -12.68
CA VAL A 47 -4.80 11.64 -11.98
C VAL A 47 -3.49 12.35 -12.29
N LEU A 48 -2.40 11.60 -12.47
CA LEU A 48 -1.10 12.18 -12.75
C LEU A 48 -1.10 12.81 -14.15
N PRO A 49 -0.67 14.08 -14.27
CA PRO A 49 -0.43 14.68 -15.57
C PRO A 49 0.64 13.90 -16.34
N ASP A 50 0.64 14.04 -17.66
CA ASP A 50 1.73 13.52 -18.48
C ASP A 50 3.07 14.17 -18.06
N PRO A 51 4.17 13.41 -17.92
CA PRO A 51 5.46 13.95 -17.52
C PRO A 51 5.93 15.13 -18.41
N SER A 52 5.60 15.10 -19.70
CA SER A 52 5.93 16.17 -20.64
C SER A 52 5.12 17.45 -20.40
N ALA A 53 3.95 17.35 -19.77
CA ALA A 53 3.08 18.48 -19.47
C ALA A 53 3.47 19.23 -18.18
N ILE A 54 4.18 18.57 -17.25
CA ILE A 54 4.62 19.18 -15.98
C ILE A 54 5.82 20.12 -16.18
N GLY A 55 6.76 19.74 -17.04
CA GLY A 55 7.99 20.51 -17.24
C GLY A 55 8.86 20.60 -15.97
N VAL A 56 9.77 21.58 -15.92
CA VAL A 56 10.70 21.74 -14.79
C VAL A 56 10.08 22.54 -13.65
N GLU A 57 9.18 23.46 -13.98
CA GLU A 57 8.54 24.37 -13.03
C GLU A 57 7.06 24.49 -13.40
N PRO A 58 6.23 23.51 -12.97
CA PRO A 58 4.81 23.48 -13.30
C PRO A 58 4.06 24.65 -12.66
N ASP A 59 2.90 24.95 -13.22
CA ASP A 59 1.96 25.89 -12.63
C ASP A 59 1.46 25.38 -11.27
N GLY A 60 1.41 26.26 -10.27
CA GLY A 60 0.94 25.91 -8.93
C GLY A 60 -0.53 25.48 -8.91
N ALA A 61 -1.35 25.96 -9.86
CA ALA A 61 -2.74 25.50 -9.99
C ALA A 61 -2.79 24.01 -10.39
N LEU A 62 -2.00 23.62 -11.39
CA LEU A 62 -1.87 22.21 -11.81
C LEU A 62 -1.47 21.30 -10.65
N CYS A 63 -0.48 21.72 -9.86
CA CYS A 63 -0.03 20.94 -8.70
C CYS A 63 -1.11 20.81 -7.63
N ASN A 64 -1.81 21.90 -7.29
CA ASN A 64 -2.88 21.88 -6.30
C ASN A 64 -4.07 21.02 -6.74
N GLU A 65 -4.45 21.09 -8.02
CA GLU A 65 -5.53 20.27 -8.60
C GLU A 65 -5.15 18.79 -8.57
N THR A 66 -3.93 18.46 -8.99
CA THR A 66 -3.42 17.08 -8.97
C THR A 66 -3.37 16.54 -7.54
N LEU A 67 -2.83 17.32 -6.59
CA LEU A 67 -2.77 16.93 -5.17
C LEU A 67 -4.16 16.70 -4.57
N ALA A 68 -5.13 17.55 -4.90
CA ALA A 68 -6.50 17.39 -4.45
C ALA A 68 -7.14 16.11 -5.00
N ALA A 69 -6.92 15.81 -6.28
CA ALA A 69 -7.40 14.59 -6.92
C ALA A 69 -6.77 13.32 -6.33
N LEU A 70 -5.44 13.31 -6.08
CA LEU A 70 -4.72 12.21 -5.44
C LEU A 70 -5.30 11.90 -4.05
N ARG A 71 -5.50 12.94 -3.23
CA ARG A 71 -6.06 12.79 -1.88
C ARG A 71 -7.52 12.34 -1.89
N SER A 72 -8.27 12.70 -2.92
CA SER A 72 -9.66 12.26 -3.07
C SER A 72 -9.78 10.78 -3.39
N ILE A 73 -8.87 10.22 -4.22
CA ILE A 73 -8.96 8.83 -4.68
C ILE A 73 -8.27 7.84 -3.75
N ARG A 74 -7.24 8.26 -3.01
CA ARG A 74 -6.46 7.40 -2.11
C ARG A 74 -7.29 6.52 -1.18
N PRO A 75 -8.38 7.00 -0.52
CA PRO A 75 -9.18 6.17 0.38
C PRO A 75 -9.88 4.99 -0.32
N GLU A 76 -10.07 5.06 -1.63
CA GLU A 76 -10.75 4.01 -2.40
C GLU A 76 -9.86 2.80 -2.73
N LEU A 77 -8.54 2.94 -2.56
CA LEU A 77 -7.54 1.93 -2.91
C LEU A 77 -7.05 1.11 -1.71
N THR A 78 -7.54 1.42 -0.51
CA THR A 78 -7.25 0.65 0.71
C THR A 78 -8.51 -0.04 1.24
N PRO A 79 -8.47 -1.35 1.53
CA PRO A 79 -7.32 -2.24 1.38
C PRO A 79 -7.07 -2.62 -0.10
N THR A 80 -5.82 -2.98 -0.43
CA THR A 80 -5.47 -3.54 -1.75
C THR A 80 -5.94 -5.01 -1.86
N PRO A 81 -6.06 -5.58 -3.08
CA PRO A 81 -6.44 -6.97 -3.28
C PRO A 81 -5.40 -7.99 -2.74
N ASP A 82 -4.11 -7.61 -2.70
CA ASP A 82 -3.03 -8.46 -2.20
C ASP A 82 -2.12 -7.70 -1.22
N ARG A 83 -1.81 -8.29 -0.06
CA ARG A 83 -0.93 -7.68 0.94
C ARG A 83 0.45 -7.32 0.41
N ALA A 84 0.94 -8.08 -0.58
CA ALA A 84 2.24 -7.87 -1.18
C ALA A 84 2.36 -6.49 -1.86
N ILE A 85 1.26 -5.81 -2.17
CA ILE A 85 1.26 -4.49 -2.79
C ILE A 85 0.76 -3.36 -1.86
N ASP A 86 0.45 -3.64 -0.59
CA ASP A 86 -0.01 -2.60 0.35
C ASP A 86 1.05 -1.49 0.48
N ASP A 87 2.31 -1.87 0.68
CA ASP A 87 3.41 -0.93 0.85
C ASP A 87 3.70 -0.18 -0.47
N ALA A 88 3.71 -0.89 -1.61
CA ALA A 88 3.95 -0.28 -2.92
C ALA A 88 2.90 0.77 -3.28
N VAL A 89 1.62 0.48 -3.06
CA VAL A 89 0.52 1.44 -3.30
C VAL A 89 0.62 2.62 -2.33
N GLN A 90 0.95 2.37 -1.06
CA GLN A 90 1.12 3.43 -0.08
C GLN A 90 2.29 4.35 -0.40
N GLU A 91 3.43 3.80 -0.82
CA GLU A 91 4.61 4.54 -1.22
C GLU A 91 4.37 5.35 -2.50
N TRP A 92 3.64 4.78 -3.47
CA TRP A 92 3.27 5.49 -4.70
C TRP A 92 2.48 6.77 -4.37
N PHE A 93 1.48 6.68 -3.47
CA PHE A 93 0.75 7.86 -3.03
C PHE A 93 1.61 8.85 -2.26
N GLN A 94 2.54 8.38 -1.42
CA GLN A 94 3.41 9.26 -0.66
C GLN A 94 4.30 10.09 -1.59
N ILE A 95 4.94 9.44 -2.56
CA ILE A 95 5.81 10.11 -3.53
C ILE A 95 5.03 11.09 -4.39
N ALA A 96 3.88 10.66 -4.91
CA ALA A 96 3.03 11.53 -5.72
C ALA A 96 2.57 12.76 -4.91
N GLU A 97 2.01 12.55 -3.71
CA GLU A 97 1.55 13.66 -2.87
C GLU A 97 2.68 14.61 -2.49
N ASP A 98 3.86 14.11 -2.12
CA ASP A 98 5.00 14.95 -1.74
C ASP A 98 5.51 15.78 -2.94
N ALA A 99 5.61 15.17 -4.12
CA ALA A 99 6.08 15.86 -5.33
C ALA A 99 5.14 17.02 -5.73
N PHE A 100 3.82 16.78 -5.72
CA PHE A 100 2.83 17.82 -6.05
C PHE A 100 2.58 18.80 -4.90
N PHE A 101 2.90 18.45 -3.65
CA PHE A 101 2.87 19.39 -2.54
C PHE A 101 4.03 20.40 -2.61
N GLU A 102 5.24 19.95 -2.95
CA GLU A 102 6.40 20.84 -3.05
C GLU A 102 6.42 21.68 -4.33
N CYS A 103 6.08 21.08 -5.49
CA CYS A 103 5.83 21.75 -6.77
C CYS A 103 6.87 22.86 -7.16
N PRO A 104 8.05 22.50 -7.69
CA PRO A 104 8.56 21.15 -7.88
C PRO A 104 9.17 20.57 -6.60
N PRO A 105 9.28 19.23 -6.52
CA PRO A 105 10.05 18.60 -5.45
C PRO A 105 11.50 19.11 -5.47
N ARG A 106 11.98 19.53 -4.30
CA ARG A 106 13.33 20.07 -4.06
C ARG A 106 13.95 19.51 -2.78
N SER A 107 13.16 18.84 -1.95
CA SER A 107 13.60 18.36 -0.64
C SER A 107 13.37 16.85 -0.50
N GLY A 108 14.15 16.20 0.36
CA GLY A 108 14.04 14.76 0.59
C GLY A 108 14.74 13.87 -0.46
N PRO A 109 14.34 12.59 -0.57
CA PRO A 109 14.99 11.62 -1.47
C PRO A 109 14.63 11.79 -2.95
N ILE A 110 13.51 12.47 -3.25
CA ILE A 110 13.05 12.78 -4.61
C ILE A 110 13.34 14.26 -4.88
N GLY A 111 14.34 14.54 -5.72
CA GLY A 111 14.84 15.91 -5.95
C GLY A 111 14.27 16.59 -7.18
N SER A 112 13.43 15.90 -7.95
CA SER A 112 12.83 16.40 -9.19
C SER A 112 11.57 15.60 -9.56
N PHE A 113 10.74 16.16 -10.44
CA PHE A 113 9.63 15.39 -11.02
C PHE A 113 10.13 14.21 -11.85
N VAL A 114 11.29 14.31 -12.50
CA VAL A 114 11.86 13.17 -13.25
C VAL A 114 12.10 11.99 -12.32
N ASP A 115 12.77 12.22 -11.20
CA ASP A 115 13.02 11.18 -10.20
C ASP A 115 11.72 10.65 -9.58
N ALA A 116 10.73 11.54 -9.37
CA ALA A 116 9.42 11.17 -8.86
C ALA A 116 8.72 10.18 -9.82
N TYR A 117 8.63 10.53 -11.11
CA TYR A 117 7.96 9.71 -12.11
C TYR A 117 8.69 8.37 -12.34
N ASP A 118 10.03 8.37 -12.35
CA ASP A 118 10.80 7.12 -12.46
C ASP A 118 10.45 6.16 -11.32
N GLU A 119 10.34 6.66 -10.09
CA GLU A 119 9.99 5.82 -8.93
C GLU A 119 8.51 5.41 -8.93
N LEU A 120 7.60 6.29 -9.34
CA LEU A 120 6.19 5.96 -9.53
C LEU A 120 6.01 4.83 -10.56
N PHE A 121 6.69 4.90 -11.70
CA PHE A 121 6.65 3.84 -12.70
C PHE A 121 7.26 2.53 -12.21
N ARG A 122 8.30 2.57 -11.37
CA ARG A 122 8.86 1.38 -10.73
C ARG A 122 7.83 0.70 -9.83
N LEU A 123 7.12 1.48 -9.02
CA LEU A 123 6.07 0.97 -8.11
C LEU A 123 4.85 0.45 -8.88
N GLU A 124 4.45 1.12 -9.96
CA GLU A 124 3.39 0.66 -10.86
C GLU A 124 3.73 -0.71 -11.47
N ALA A 125 4.98 -0.90 -11.92
CA ALA A 125 5.44 -2.18 -12.45
C ALA A 125 5.41 -3.29 -11.38
N GLU A 126 5.72 -2.96 -10.12
CA GLU A 126 5.62 -3.90 -8.99
C GLU A 126 4.17 -4.32 -8.73
N VAL A 127 3.23 -3.37 -8.72
CA VAL A 127 1.79 -3.65 -8.60
C VAL A 127 1.31 -4.54 -9.74
N ASN A 128 1.68 -4.21 -10.98
CA ASN A 128 1.28 -4.95 -12.17
C ASN A 128 1.82 -6.39 -12.15
N LEU A 129 3.06 -6.57 -11.72
CA LEU A 129 3.70 -7.89 -11.59
C LEU A 129 2.97 -8.79 -10.58
N VAL A 130 2.62 -8.26 -9.41
CA VAL A 130 1.92 -9.04 -8.37
C VAL A 130 0.50 -9.39 -8.81
N LEU A 131 -0.22 -8.45 -9.41
CA LEU A 131 -1.61 -8.66 -9.81
C LEU A 131 -1.76 -9.42 -11.14
N GLY A 132 -0.67 -9.59 -11.89
CA GLY A 132 -0.71 -10.23 -13.21
C GLY A 132 -1.57 -9.45 -14.21
N ILE A 133 -1.55 -8.13 -14.12
CA ILE A 133 -2.30 -7.22 -14.99
C ILE A 133 -1.38 -6.53 -15.99
N ASP A 134 -1.88 -6.29 -17.19
CA ASP A 134 -1.16 -5.49 -18.19
C ASP A 134 -1.15 -4.01 -17.78
N GLY A 135 0.03 -3.39 -17.86
CA GLY A 135 0.25 -1.96 -17.64
C GLY A 135 -0.12 -1.10 -18.85
#